data_AF-A0A969VMH5-F1
#
_entry.id   AF-A0A969VMH5-F1
#
_cell.length_a   1.000
_cell.length_b   1.000
_cell.length_c   1.000
_cell.angle_alpha   90.00
_cell.angle_beta   90.00
_cell.angle_gamma   90.00
#
_symmetry.space_group_name_H-M   'P 1'
#
loop_
_entity.id
_entity.type
_entity.pdbx_description
1 polymer ?
#
loop_
_entity_poly.entity_id
_entity_poly.type
_entity_poly.pdbx_seq_one_letter_code
_entity_poly.pdbx_strand_id
1 'polypeptide(L)'
;MGGGHGFNQVFFDNVRVPAKNVIGEVNRGWYYATTTLDFERSGIGTTAIQLGKAFGATVIVTAGSDARCAACIGLGADHAINHRTTDFVAAIKEITGGRGADVILDMVAGDYVNRNYKAAALDGRIVQIATLNGAVVEADIRLLMGKRLTHTGSTLRPQSVAAKAAIAVELERQVWPLIEAGTIAPLMDQTFALDRCRKAHARMEAGEVTAKWC
;
A
#
# COMPACT_ATOMS: atom_id res chain seq x y z
N MET A 1 -16.54 3.99 -19.42
CA MET A 1 -15.36 4.59 -18.76
C MET A 1 -15.86 5.32 -17.52
N GLY A 2 -15.68 4.74 -16.33
CA GLY A 2 -16.29 5.26 -15.10
C GLY A 2 -16.38 4.26 -13.96
N GLY A 3 -15.57 3.19 -13.96
CA GLY A 3 -15.45 2.29 -12.82
C GLY A 3 -14.66 2.98 -11.73
N GLY A 4 -15.34 3.76 -10.90
CA GLY A 4 -14.72 4.48 -9.81
C GLY A 4 -13.91 3.53 -8.93
N HIS A 5 -12.59 3.71 -8.94
CA HIS A 5 -11.63 2.92 -8.18
C HIS A 5 -11.94 3.00 -6.68
N GLY A 6 -11.79 1.88 -5.97
CA GLY A 6 -12.28 1.76 -4.59
C GLY A 6 -11.23 1.50 -3.52
N PHE A 7 -9.98 1.22 -3.88
CA PHE A 7 -8.83 1.24 -2.96
C PHE A 7 -7.65 1.87 -3.70
N ASN A 8 -7.01 2.88 -3.10
CA ASN A 8 -6.06 3.74 -3.82
C ASN A 8 -4.64 3.68 -3.28
N GLN A 9 -4.43 3.85 -1.96
CA GLN A 9 -3.09 3.93 -1.38
C GLN A 9 -3.08 3.76 0.14
N VAL A 10 -1.92 3.36 0.67
CA VAL A 10 -1.64 3.19 2.11
C VAL A 10 -0.54 4.14 2.55
N PHE A 11 -0.69 4.72 3.72
CA PHE A 11 0.26 5.59 4.37
C PHE A 11 0.62 5.03 5.75
N PHE A 12 1.87 5.17 6.13
CA PHE A 12 2.38 4.75 7.43
C PHE A 12 2.99 5.96 8.13
N ASP A 13 2.57 6.18 9.37
CA ASP A 13 3.15 7.15 10.31
C ASP A 13 3.68 6.44 11.56
N ASN A 14 4.54 7.13 12.30
CA ASN A 14 5.28 6.63 13.46
C ASN A 14 6.02 5.32 13.15
N VAL A 15 6.58 5.23 11.94
CA VAL A 15 7.31 4.05 11.51
C VAL A 15 8.63 4.00 12.27
N ARG A 16 8.67 3.17 13.32
CA ARG A 16 9.89 2.86 14.06
C ARG A 16 10.40 1.50 13.61
N VAL A 17 11.64 1.44 13.16
CA VAL A 17 12.32 0.17 12.88
C VAL A 17 13.33 -0.07 14.00
N PRO A 18 13.00 -0.85 15.05
CA PRO A 18 14.02 -1.33 15.98
C PRO A 18 15.17 -1.99 15.21
N ALA A 19 16.42 -1.82 15.62
CA ALA A 19 17.58 -2.37 14.91
C ALA A 19 17.43 -3.89 14.61
N LYS A 20 16.80 -4.63 15.52
CA LYS A 20 16.49 -6.07 15.38
C LYS A 20 15.41 -6.41 14.32
N ASN A 21 14.57 -5.44 13.97
CA ASN A 21 13.47 -5.56 13.02
C ASN A 21 13.80 -4.86 11.69
N VAL A 22 15.08 -4.50 11.45
CA VAL A 22 15.51 -4.04 10.13
C VAL A 22 15.38 -5.20 9.16
N ILE A 23 14.60 -4.96 8.11
CA ILE A 23 14.31 -5.90 7.05
C ILE A 23 15.30 -5.60 5.90
N GLY A 24 16.23 -6.51 5.63
CA GLY A 24 17.33 -6.31 4.68
C GLY A 24 18.24 -5.11 4.98
N GLU A 25 18.79 -4.46 3.96
CA GLU A 25 19.65 -3.28 4.15
C GLU A 25 18.87 -2.10 4.74
N VAL A 26 19.57 -1.22 5.47
CA VAL A 26 18.98 0.04 5.98
C VAL A 26 18.35 0.79 4.81
N ASN A 27 17.07 1.16 4.96
CA ASN A 27 16.21 1.78 3.94
C ASN A 27 15.65 0.86 2.85
N ARG A 28 15.84 -0.46 2.96
CA ARG A 28 15.28 -1.44 2.00
C ARG A 28 14.17 -2.33 2.56
N GLY A 29 13.85 -2.26 3.85
CA GLY A 29 12.77 -3.08 4.44
C GLY A 29 11.44 -3.01 3.71
N TRP A 30 11.11 -1.86 3.15
CA TRP A 30 9.91 -1.68 2.35
C TRP A 30 9.96 -2.35 0.97
N TYR A 31 11.14 -2.44 0.34
CA TYR A 31 11.33 -3.17 -0.92
C TYR A 31 10.99 -4.67 -0.77
N TYR A 32 11.30 -5.23 0.40
CA TYR A 32 10.96 -6.61 0.74
C TYR A 32 9.47 -6.76 1.05
N ALA A 33 8.88 -5.84 1.81
CA ALA A 33 7.44 -5.86 2.13
C ALA A 33 6.53 -5.73 0.90
N THR A 34 6.91 -4.92 -0.10
CA THR A 34 6.08 -4.65 -1.29
C THR A 34 6.08 -5.77 -2.32
N THR A 35 7.06 -6.66 -2.30
CA THR A 35 7.19 -7.73 -3.29
C THR A 35 6.27 -8.92 -3.01
N THR A 36 5.81 -9.11 -1.78
CA THR A 36 4.75 -10.08 -1.43
C THR A 36 3.41 -9.75 -2.11
N LEU A 37 3.27 -8.53 -2.66
CA LEU A 37 2.00 -7.93 -3.04
C LEU A 37 1.67 -8.11 -4.53
N ASP A 38 2.35 -9.02 -5.25
CA ASP A 38 2.06 -9.17 -6.67
C ASP A 38 0.74 -9.91 -6.88
N PHE A 39 -0.11 -9.27 -7.69
CA PHE A 39 -1.45 -9.68 -8.11
C PHE A 39 -2.57 -9.54 -7.06
N GLU A 40 -2.92 -8.29 -6.72
CA GLU A 40 -4.27 -7.71 -6.87
C GLU A 40 -4.44 -6.41 -6.07
N ARG A 41 -5.01 -5.35 -6.68
CA ARG A 41 -5.13 -4.00 -6.10
C ARG A 41 -5.70 -3.98 -4.66
N SER A 42 -6.73 -4.78 -4.40
CA SER A 42 -7.33 -4.91 -3.06
C SER A 42 -6.47 -5.78 -2.12
N GLY A 43 -5.79 -6.80 -2.65
CA GLY A 43 -4.86 -7.66 -1.89
C GLY A 43 -3.61 -6.93 -1.40
N ILE A 44 -3.06 -6.02 -2.22
CA ILE A 44 -1.92 -5.16 -1.83
C ILE A 44 -2.28 -4.34 -0.60
N GLY A 45 -3.44 -3.67 -0.66
CA GLY A 45 -3.93 -2.82 0.41
C GLY A 45 -4.15 -3.53 1.73
N THR A 46 -4.91 -4.63 1.68
CA THR A 46 -5.23 -5.43 2.87
C THR A 46 -3.99 -6.05 3.51
N THR A 47 -3.03 -6.50 2.72
CA THR A 47 -1.75 -7.03 3.23
C THR A 47 -0.89 -5.92 3.82
N ALA A 48 -0.81 -4.76 3.16
CA ALA A 48 -0.07 -3.60 3.65
C ALA A 48 -0.63 -3.08 4.99
N ILE A 49 -1.95 -3.11 5.18
CA ILE A 49 -2.59 -2.79 6.47
C ILE A 49 -2.11 -3.78 7.54
N GLN A 50 -2.30 -5.07 7.31
CA GLN A 50 -1.97 -6.11 8.30
C GLN A 50 -0.49 -6.10 8.68
N LEU A 51 0.42 -6.00 7.70
CA LEU A 51 1.85 -5.91 7.95
C LEU A 51 2.22 -4.63 8.69
N GLY A 52 1.70 -3.47 8.27
CA GLY A 52 1.96 -2.20 8.95
C GLY A 52 1.58 -2.25 10.43
N LYS A 53 0.42 -2.82 10.73
CA LYS A 53 -0.05 -3.02 12.10
C LYS A 53 0.82 -4.02 12.88
N ALA A 54 1.15 -5.15 12.28
CA ALA A 54 2.01 -6.15 12.91
C ALA A 54 3.41 -5.60 13.23
N PHE A 55 3.93 -4.67 12.41
CA PHE A 55 5.21 -4.00 12.63
C PHE A 55 5.10 -2.70 13.46
N GLY A 56 3.92 -2.37 14.00
CA GLY A 56 3.72 -1.28 14.95
C GLY A 56 3.62 0.12 14.34
N ALA A 57 3.38 0.23 13.03
CA ALA A 57 3.10 1.51 12.39
C ALA A 57 1.65 1.97 12.65
N THR A 58 1.43 3.29 12.61
CA THR A 58 0.11 3.87 12.45
C THR A 58 -0.27 3.78 10.97
N VAL A 59 -1.32 3.04 10.64
CA VAL A 59 -1.75 2.77 9.27
C VAL A 59 -2.93 3.65 8.91
N ILE A 60 -2.75 4.48 7.87
CA ILE A 60 -3.79 5.34 7.30
C ILE A 60 -4.04 4.88 5.87
N VAL A 61 -5.30 4.72 5.47
CA VAL A 61 -5.63 4.28 4.10
C VAL A 61 -6.59 5.24 3.41
N THR A 62 -6.60 5.20 2.07
CA THR A 62 -7.66 5.84 1.27
C THR A 62 -8.47 4.82 0.49
N ALA A 63 -9.79 4.98 0.53
CA ALA A 63 -10.74 4.13 -0.19
C ALA A 63 -11.85 4.97 -0.85
N GLY A 64 -12.52 4.37 -1.84
CA GLY A 64 -13.50 5.09 -2.69
C GLY A 64 -14.94 5.08 -2.18
N SER A 65 -15.19 4.57 -0.98
CA SER A 65 -16.49 4.61 -0.31
C SER A 65 -16.36 4.40 1.20
N ASP A 66 -17.36 4.83 1.96
CA ASP A 66 -17.37 4.67 3.42
C ASP A 66 -17.43 3.20 3.83
N ALA A 67 -18.17 2.38 3.08
CA ALA A 67 -18.20 0.93 3.30
C ALA A 67 -16.81 0.28 3.18
N ARG A 68 -15.99 0.73 2.21
CA ARG A 68 -14.61 0.25 2.07
C ARG A 68 -13.68 0.81 3.13
N CYS A 69 -13.90 2.05 3.56
CA CYS A 69 -13.18 2.63 4.70
C CYS A 69 -13.42 1.78 5.96
N ALA A 70 -14.69 1.45 6.25
CA ALA A 70 -15.05 0.58 7.37
C ALA A 70 -14.41 -0.81 7.26
N ALA A 71 -14.38 -1.40 6.06
CA ALA A 71 -13.69 -2.66 5.83
C ALA A 71 -12.18 -2.57 6.13
N CYS A 72 -11.52 -1.48 5.75
CA CYS A 72 -10.10 -1.27 6.04
C CYS A 72 -9.82 -1.10 7.55
N ILE A 73 -10.70 -0.40 8.28
CA ILE A 73 -10.62 -0.32 9.75
C ILE A 73 -10.78 -1.71 10.37
N GLY A 74 -11.72 -2.53 9.88
CA GLY A 74 -11.91 -3.91 10.31
C GLY A 74 -10.69 -4.80 10.09
N LEU A 75 -9.85 -4.48 9.10
CA LEU A 75 -8.57 -5.17 8.83
C LEU A 75 -7.40 -4.66 9.67
N GLY A 76 -7.63 -3.63 10.49
CA GLY A 76 -6.64 -3.09 11.43
C GLY A 76 -6.13 -1.70 11.09
N ALA A 77 -6.57 -1.04 10.01
CA ALA A 77 -6.16 0.33 9.75
C ALA A 77 -6.59 1.25 10.92
N ASP A 78 -5.71 2.15 11.35
CA ASP A 78 -6.01 3.11 12.42
C ASP A 78 -6.95 4.20 11.91
N HIS A 79 -6.77 4.60 10.64
CA HIS A 79 -7.59 5.61 9.99
C HIS A 79 -7.89 5.23 8.54
N ALA A 80 -9.09 5.58 8.07
CA ALA A 80 -9.50 5.38 6.70
C ALA A 80 -10.19 6.64 6.16
N ILE A 81 -9.74 7.10 4.99
CA ILE A 81 -10.19 8.34 4.35
C ILE A 81 -10.94 8.01 3.07
N ASN A 82 -12.20 8.45 2.98
CA ASN A 82 -12.93 8.40 1.73
C ASN A 82 -12.44 9.52 0.81
N HIS A 83 -11.59 9.18 -0.16
CA HIS A 83 -10.93 10.17 -1.02
C HIS A 83 -11.89 10.86 -2.01
N ARG A 84 -13.15 10.41 -2.10
CA ARG A 84 -14.17 11.05 -2.96
C ARG A 84 -14.87 12.20 -2.27
N THR A 85 -14.94 12.16 -0.94
CA THR A 85 -15.64 13.15 -0.12
C THR A 85 -14.69 13.98 0.74
N THR A 86 -13.44 13.56 0.86
CA THR A 86 -12.43 14.22 1.71
C THR A 86 -11.11 14.38 0.96
N ASP A 87 -10.46 15.55 1.11
CA ASP A 87 -9.08 15.72 0.66
C ASP A 87 -8.13 14.97 1.59
N PHE A 88 -7.54 13.89 1.07
CA PHE A 88 -6.63 13.05 1.83
C PHE A 88 -5.38 13.80 2.30
N VAL A 89 -4.93 14.85 1.60
CA VAL A 89 -3.73 15.59 1.99
C VAL A 89 -3.97 16.35 3.30
N ALA A 90 -5.12 17.03 3.39
CA ALA A 90 -5.54 17.70 4.61
C ALA A 90 -5.78 16.70 5.76
N ALA A 91 -6.51 15.62 5.49
CA ALA A 91 -6.81 14.60 6.50
C ALA A 91 -5.54 13.93 7.06
N ILE A 92 -4.55 13.60 6.22
CA ILE A 92 -3.28 13.02 6.70
C ILE A 92 -2.54 14.01 7.59
N LYS A 93 -2.50 15.30 7.22
CA LYS A 93 -1.88 16.32 8.06
C LYS A 93 -2.60 16.41 9.40
N GLU A 94 -3.92 16.38 9.43
CA GLU A 94 -4.68 16.39 10.68
C GLU A 94 -4.34 15.18 11.56
N ILE A 95 -4.41 13.96 10.99
CA ILE A 95 -4.12 12.71 11.70
C ILE A 95 -2.68 12.70 12.25
N THR A 96 -1.72 13.24 11.52
CA THR A 96 -0.29 13.19 11.87
C THR A 96 0.21 14.41 12.65
N GLY A 97 -0.70 15.29 13.11
CA GLY A 97 -0.34 16.51 13.85
C GLY A 97 0.45 17.53 13.02
N GLY A 98 0.16 17.59 11.71
CA GLY A 98 0.78 18.48 10.73
C GLY A 98 2.08 17.96 10.12
N ARG A 99 2.63 16.85 10.62
CA ARG A 99 3.92 16.32 10.19
C ARG A 99 3.87 15.72 8.78
N GLY A 100 2.83 14.96 8.46
CA GLY A 100 2.73 14.12 7.26
C GLY A 100 3.11 12.66 7.53
N ALA A 101 2.95 11.81 6.53
CA ALA A 101 3.25 10.37 6.62
C ALA A 101 4.74 10.06 6.38
N ASP A 102 5.32 9.15 7.18
CA ASP A 102 6.71 8.70 7.04
C ASP A 102 6.92 7.89 5.76
N VAL A 103 5.97 7.01 5.42
CA VAL A 103 6.02 6.15 4.22
C VAL A 103 4.68 6.18 3.50
N ILE A 104 4.71 6.28 2.16
CA ILE A 104 3.55 6.27 1.29
C ILE A 104 3.71 5.15 0.25
N LEU A 105 2.74 4.23 0.19
CA LEU A 105 2.62 3.23 -0.85
C LEU A 105 1.64 3.72 -1.92
N ASP A 106 2.18 4.18 -3.04
CA ASP A 106 1.41 4.80 -4.12
C ASP A 106 1.10 3.78 -5.23
N MET A 107 -0.19 3.56 -5.50
CA MET A 107 -0.68 2.80 -6.66
C MET A 107 -1.36 3.69 -7.70
N VAL A 108 -1.60 4.96 -7.41
CA VAL A 108 -2.40 5.86 -8.23
C VAL A 108 -1.54 6.58 -9.25
N ALA A 109 -0.42 7.18 -8.85
CA ALA A 109 0.34 8.12 -9.69
C ALA A 109 -0.55 9.27 -10.23
N GLY A 110 -0.32 9.78 -11.44
CA GLY A 110 -1.04 10.94 -11.95
C GLY A 110 -0.85 12.18 -11.08
N ASP A 111 -1.94 12.90 -10.82
CA ASP A 111 -1.96 14.07 -9.92
C ASP A 111 -1.60 13.71 -8.47
N TYR A 112 -1.70 12.44 -8.08
CA TYR A 112 -1.38 12.00 -6.71
C TYR A 112 0.10 12.17 -6.40
N VAL A 113 1.01 12.19 -7.37
CA VAL A 113 2.45 12.35 -7.09
C VAL A 113 2.73 13.65 -6.32
N ASN A 114 2.21 14.78 -6.81
CA ASN A 114 2.38 16.06 -6.12
C ASN A 114 1.59 16.15 -4.80
N ARG A 115 0.43 15.47 -4.73
CA ARG A 115 -0.36 15.40 -3.49
C ARG A 115 0.34 14.56 -2.42
N ASN A 116 0.98 13.47 -2.82
CA ASN A 116 1.78 12.61 -1.96
C ASN A 116 3.03 13.35 -1.47
N TYR A 117 3.68 14.17 -2.29
CA TYR A 117 4.74 15.07 -1.79
C TYR A 117 4.24 16.03 -0.72
N LYS A 118 3.00 16.56 -0.85
CA LYS A 118 2.39 17.44 0.17
C LYS A 118 1.98 16.69 1.44
N ALA A 119 1.56 15.44 1.32
CA ALA A 119 1.14 14.57 2.42
C ALA A 119 2.30 13.89 3.17
N ALA A 120 3.47 13.76 2.54
CA ALA A 120 4.64 13.13 3.15
C ALA A 120 5.25 13.99 4.27
N ALA A 121 5.85 13.33 5.27
CA ALA A 121 6.67 13.96 6.28
C ALA A 121 8.00 14.47 5.72
N LEU A 122 8.71 15.27 6.51
CA LEU A 122 10.12 15.57 6.27
C LEU A 122 10.91 14.25 6.27
N ASP A 123 11.81 14.07 5.30
CA ASP A 123 12.57 12.84 5.08
C ASP A 123 11.70 11.60 4.75
N GLY A 124 10.43 11.82 4.37
CA GLY A 124 9.47 10.78 4.04
C GLY A 124 9.79 10.01 2.76
N ARG A 125 9.25 8.79 2.66
CA ARG A 125 9.49 7.86 1.53
C ARG A 125 8.21 7.57 0.78
N ILE A 126 8.29 7.64 -0.54
CA ILE A 126 7.19 7.31 -1.44
C ILE A 126 7.65 6.15 -2.32
N VAL A 127 6.85 5.10 -2.34
CA VAL A 127 7.15 3.89 -3.11
C VAL A 127 6.01 3.64 -4.09
N GLN A 128 6.31 3.92 -5.36
CA GLN A 128 5.41 3.71 -6.49
C GLN A 128 5.41 2.24 -6.90
N ILE A 129 4.24 1.61 -6.86
CA ILE A 129 4.07 0.18 -7.20
C ILE A 129 3.05 -0.07 -8.32
N ALA A 130 2.26 0.94 -8.70
CA ALA A 130 1.35 0.90 -9.85
C ALA A 130 1.06 2.31 -10.36
N THR A 131 0.46 2.45 -11.54
CA THR A 131 0.14 3.75 -12.17
C THR A 131 -1.31 3.80 -12.64
N LEU A 132 -2.27 3.70 -11.70
CA LEU A 132 -3.70 3.60 -12.04
C LEU A 132 -4.28 4.85 -12.71
N ASN A 133 -3.72 6.03 -12.43
CA ASN A 133 -4.12 7.32 -12.98
C ASN A 133 -3.08 7.90 -13.96
N GLY A 134 -2.37 7.02 -14.68
CA GLY A 134 -1.40 7.39 -15.69
C GLY A 134 0.05 7.28 -15.23
N ALA A 135 0.92 6.87 -16.15
CA ALA A 135 2.34 6.59 -15.88
C ALA A 135 3.27 7.79 -16.14
N VAL A 136 2.80 8.81 -16.87
CA VAL A 136 3.55 10.03 -17.18
C VAL A 136 2.91 11.18 -16.43
N VAL A 137 3.72 11.90 -15.64
CA VAL A 137 3.25 12.94 -14.73
C VAL A 137 4.17 14.15 -14.75
N GLU A 138 3.59 15.33 -14.51
CA GLU A 138 4.35 16.52 -14.17
C GLU A 138 4.54 16.58 -12.65
N ALA A 139 5.79 16.66 -12.19
CA ALA A 139 6.13 16.65 -10.78
C ALA A 139 6.82 17.95 -10.35
N ASP A 140 6.33 18.56 -9.26
CA ASP A 140 6.95 19.73 -8.64
C ASP A 140 8.13 19.30 -7.76
N ILE A 141 9.32 19.32 -8.35
CA ILE A 141 10.58 18.89 -7.70
C ILE A 141 10.91 19.75 -6.47
N ARG A 142 10.40 20.98 -6.37
CA ARG A 142 10.60 21.82 -5.18
C ARG A 142 9.98 21.20 -3.93
N LEU A 143 8.86 20.48 -4.08
CA LEU A 143 8.23 19.76 -2.96
C LEU A 143 9.08 18.56 -2.51
N LEU A 144 9.65 17.83 -3.47
CA LEU A 144 10.56 16.71 -3.20
C LEU A 144 11.82 17.20 -2.46
N MET A 145 12.47 18.24 -2.98
CA MET A 145 13.69 18.81 -2.39
C MET A 145 13.41 19.44 -1.01
N GLY A 146 12.35 20.24 -0.90
CA GLY A 146 12.02 20.96 0.33
C GLY A 146 11.76 20.05 1.52
N LYS A 147 11.28 18.83 1.26
CA LYS A 147 11.09 17.80 2.30
C LYS A 147 12.13 16.69 2.28
N ARG A 148 13.15 16.76 1.40
CA ARG A 148 14.18 15.73 1.20
C ARG A 148 13.59 14.33 1.00
N LEU A 149 12.51 14.26 0.21
CA LEU A 149 11.79 13.01 0.03
C LEU A 149 12.61 12.00 -0.77
N THR A 150 12.41 10.73 -0.45
CA THR A 150 12.85 9.62 -1.31
C THR A 150 11.66 9.11 -2.09
N HIS A 151 11.62 9.34 -3.41
CA HIS A 151 10.62 8.75 -4.30
C HIS A 151 11.26 7.63 -5.12
N THR A 152 10.80 6.39 -4.91
CA THR A 152 11.30 5.18 -5.58
C THR A 152 10.15 4.38 -6.18
N GLY A 153 10.47 3.38 -6.99
CA GLY A 153 9.47 2.44 -7.50
C GLY A 153 10.08 1.10 -7.88
N SER A 154 9.23 0.08 -7.98
CA SER A 154 9.64 -1.26 -8.41
C SER A 154 8.45 -1.98 -9.03
N THR A 155 8.73 -2.84 -10.01
CA THR A 155 7.80 -3.87 -10.47
C THR A 155 8.44 -5.22 -10.21
N LEU A 156 7.66 -6.21 -9.75
CA LEU A 156 8.23 -7.49 -9.34
C LEU A 156 8.58 -8.39 -10.54
N ARG A 157 7.74 -8.41 -11.59
CA ARG A 157 7.90 -9.30 -12.74
C ARG A 157 9.32 -9.29 -13.35
N PRO A 158 9.94 -8.13 -13.66
CA PRO A 158 11.27 -8.09 -14.29
C PRO A 158 12.43 -8.33 -13.30
N GLN A 159 12.17 -8.46 -12.00
CA GLN A 159 13.23 -8.72 -11.02
C GLN A 159 13.92 -10.06 -11.29
N SER A 160 15.24 -10.08 -11.07
CA SER A 160 16.05 -11.30 -11.21
C SER A 160 15.60 -12.37 -10.23
N VAL A 161 15.92 -13.63 -10.53
CA VAL A 161 15.68 -14.74 -9.60
C VAL A 161 16.37 -14.49 -8.26
N ALA A 162 17.61 -13.96 -8.27
CA ALA A 162 18.34 -13.63 -7.06
C ALA A 162 17.63 -12.56 -6.22
N ALA A 163 17.09 -11.51 -6.83
CA ALA A 163 16.33 -10.49 -6.13
C ALA A 163 15.05 -11.08 -5.52
N LYS A 164 14.29 -11.86 -6.30
CA LYS A 164 13.09 -12.56 -5.82
C LYS A 164 13.39 -13.52 -4.67
N ALA A 165 14.50 -14.26 -4.74
CA ALA A 165 14.95 -15.17 -3.69
C ALA A 165 15.33 -14.44 -2.41
N ALA A 166 16.06 -13.32 -2.52
CA ALA A 166 16.37 -12.48 -1.36
C ALA A 166 15.10 -11.97 -0.67
N ILE A 167 14.05 -11.70 -1.44
CA ILE A 167 12.78 -11.28 -0.89
C ILE A 167 12.04 -12.45 -0.24
N ALA A 168 11.99 -13.62 -0.87
CA ALA A 168 11.40 -14.81 -0.28
C ALA A 168 12.04 -15.16 1.08
N VAL A 169 13.37 -15.12 1.18
CA VAL A 169 14.11 -15.35 2.44
C VAL A 169 13.69 -14.36 3.52
N GLU A 170 13.54 -13.10 3.15
CA GLU A 170 13.17 -12.07 4.13
C GLU A 170 11.71 -12.20 4.58
N LEU A 171 10.81 -12.61 3.68
CA LEU A 171 9.43 -12.93 4.03
C LEU A 171 9.33 -14.16 4.92
N GLU A 172 10.12 -15.19 4.67
CA GLU A 172 10.22 -16.36 5.54
C GLU A 172 10.68 -15.94 6.95
N ARG A 173 11.66 -15.02 7.04
CA ARG A 173 12.20 -14.57 8.32
C ARG A 173 11.26 -13.66 9.10
N GLN A 174 10.48 -12.80 8.43
CA GLN A 174 9.75 -11.70 9.09
C GLN A 174 8.23 -11.82 9.01
N VAL A 175 7.71 -12.48 7.98
CA VAL A 175 6.27 -12.52 7.68
C VAL A 175 5.68 -13.89 7.97
N TRP A 176 6.41 -14.97 7.67
CA TRP A 176 5.95 -16.34 7.96
C TRP A 176 5.56 -16.57 9.43
N PRO A 177 6.36 -16.13 10.43
CA PRO A 177 5.98 -16.28 11.83
C PRO A 177 4.66 -15.56 12.18
N LEU A 178 4.35 -14.45 11.49
CA LEU A 178 3.08 -13.72 11.68
C LEU A 178 1.89 -14.48 11.09
N ILE A 179 2.10 -15.19 9.97
CA ILE A 179 1.09 -16.06 9.36
C ILE A 179 0.86 -17.28 10.24
N GLU A 180 1.91 -17.95 10.69
CA GLU A 180 1.84 -19.14 11.56
C GLU A 180 1.17 -18.82 12.90
N ALA A 181 1.43 -17.62 13.45
CA ALA A 181 0.78 -17.14 14.66
C ALA A 181 -0.68 -16.69 14.44
N GLY A 182 -1.17 -16.64 13.20
CA GLY A 182 -2.50 -16.11 12.86
C GLY A 182 -2.65 -14.60 13.05
N THR A 183 -1.55 -13.87 13.26
CA THR A 183 -1.54 -12.41 13.42
C THR A 183 -1.95 -11.72 12.11
N ILE A 184 -1.56 -12.30 10.98
CA ILE A 184 -1.96 -11.85 9.65
C ILE A 184 -2.48 -13.04 8.85
N ALA A 185 -3.47 -12.82 8.00
CA ALA A 185 -4.00 -13.83 7.10
C ALA A 185 -4.34 -13.22 5.74
N PRO A 186 -4.13 -13.97 4.63
CA PRO A 186 -4.68 -13.58 3.35
C PRO A 186 -6.20 -13.44 3.47
N LEU A 187 -6.72 -12.26 3.18
CA LEU A 187 -8.16 -12.07 3.10
C LEU A 187 -8.63 -12.71 1.77
N MET A 188 -9.60 -13.61 1.87
CA MET A 188 -10.22 -14.29 0.74
C MET A 188 -11.63 -13.72 0.54
N ASP A 189 -11.94 -13.21 -0.65
CA ASP A 189 -13.27 -12.64 -0.94
C ASP A 189 -14.21 -13.74 -1.43
N GLN A 190 -13.83 -14.42 -2.52
CA GLN A 190 -14.63 -15.50 -3.10
C GLN A 190 -13.74 -16.51 -3.84
N THR A 191 -14.14 -17.77 -3.84
CA THR A 191 -13.51 -18.83 -4.65
C THR A 191 -14.37 -19.12 -5.87
N PHE A 192 -13.74 -19.27 -7.03
CA PHE A 192 -14.41 -19.66 -8.27
C PHE A 192 -13.79 -20.96 -8.78
N ALA A 193 -14.63 -21.90 -9.21
CA ALA A 193 -14.13 -23.02 -10.00
C ALA A 193 -13.48 -22.50 -11.29
N LEU A 194 -12.45 -23.22 -11.78
CA LEU A 194 -11.64 -22.80 -12.92
C LEU A 194 -12.48 -22.50 -14.18
N ASP A 195 -13.53 -23.29 -14.41
CA ASP A 195 -14.49 -23.12 -15.51
C ASP A 195 -15.33 -21.82 -15.40
N ARG A 196 -15.31 -21.15 -14.25
CA ARG A 196 -15.98 -19.86 -13.99
C ARG A 196 -15.01 -18.67 -13.98
N CYS A 197 -13.79 -18.81 -14.48
CA CYS A 197 -12.78 -17.74 -14.50
C CYS A 197 -13.32 -16.41 -15.08
N ARG A 198 -14.15 -16.45 -16.12
CA ARG A 198 -14.75 -15.23 -16.72
C ARG A 198 -15.61 -14.44 -15.71
N LYS A 199 -16.31 -15.13 -14.79
CA LYS A 199 -17.10 -14.45 -13.74
C LYS A 199 -16.20 -13.76 -12.73
N ALA A 200 -15.07 -14.38 -12.38
CA ALA A 200 -14.05 -13.76 -11.52
C ALA A 200 -13.50 -12.48 -12.16
N HIS A 201 -13.13 -12.52 -13.45
CA HIS A 201 -12.66 -11.35 -14.19
C HIS A 201 -13.70 -10.21 -14.26
N ALA A 202 -14.97 -10.54 -14.58
CA ALA A 202 -16.02 -9.53 -14.68
C ALA A 202 -16.26 -8.79 -13.34
N ARG A 203 -16.24 -9.52 -12.22
CA ARG A 203 -16.36 -8.93 -10.88
C ARG A 203 -15.16 -8.03 -10.54
N MET A 204 -13.96 -8.43 -10.95
CA MET A 204 -12.76 -7.61 -10.81
C MET A 204 -12.85 -6.29 -11.57
N GLU A 205 -13.31 -6.33 -12.81
CA GLU A 205 -13.47 -5.14 -13.64
C GLU A 205 -14.56 -4.21 -13.12
N ALA A 206 -15.62 -4.76 -12.50
CA ALA A 206 -16.66 -3.99 -11.80
C ALA A 206 -16.16 -3.33 -10.50
N GLY A 207 -14.96 -3.71 -10.02
CA GLY A 207 -14.36 -3.16 -8.80
C GLY A 207 -14.99 -3.70 -7.51
N GLU A 208 -15.75 -4.78 -7.57
CA GLU A 208 -16.49 -5.41 -6.45
C GLU A 208 -15.61 -6.34 -5.59
N VAL A 209 -14.29 -6.17 -5.70
CA VAL A 209 -13.26 -7.01 -5.08
C VAL A 209 -12.78 -6.40 -3.79
N THR A 210 -12.82 -7.17 -2.72
CA THR A 210 -12.28 -6.77 -1.42
C THR A 210 -10.98 -7.47 -1.07
N ALA A 211 -10.65 -8.61 -1.71
CA ALA A 211 -9.52 -9.45 -1.34
C ALA A 211 -9.07 -10.45 -2.44
N LYS A 212 -8.15 -11.37 -2.12
CA LYS A 212 -7.58 -12.37 -3.05
C LYS A 212 -8.59 -13.50 -3.36
N TRP A 213 -8.45 -14.13 -4.53
CA TRP A 213 -9.17 -15.35 -4.93
C TRP A 213 -8.20 -16.53 -5.19
N CYS A 214 -8.73 -17.75 -5.07
CA CYS A 214 -8.09 -18.99 -5.49
C CYS A 214 -9.06 -19.79 -6.36
#